data_AF-A0A330HUU7-F1
#
_entry.id   AF-A0A330HUU7-F1
#
_cell.length_a   1.000
_cell.length_b   1.000
_cell.length_c   1.000
_cell.angle_alpha   90.00
_cell.angle_beta   90.00
_cell.angle_gamma   90.00
#
_symmetry.space_group_name_H-M   'P 1'
#
loop_
_entity.id
_entity.type
_entity.pdbx_description
1 polymer ?
#
loop_
_entity_poly.entity_id
_entity_poly.type
_entity_poly.pdbx_seq_one_letter_code
_entity_poly.pdbx_strand_id
1 'polypeptide(L)'
;MTDSVLSLWLRLLALNLEGERDPAHPLAVLRDEWLWQSEVASVGFMDARLDQVASEPATKASVVAAIERLLDELSRHHGKLAGPTLNLLGFRGVSWTGDFEAKDLIEVGNAFLALIAGKIDSEANSTEFMPGCR
;
A
#
# COMPACT_ATOMS: atom_id res chain seq x y z
N MET A 1 3.60 13.45 -8.58
CA MET A 1 2.69 12.38 -8.13
C MET A 1 2.91 12.20 -6.65
N THR A 2 1.86 12.39 -5.87
CA THR A 2 1.88 12.77 -4.45
C THR A 2 2.17 11.57 -3.56
N ASP A 3 3.14 11.70 -2.64
CA ASP A 3 3.41 10.74 -1.56
C ASP A 3 2.13 10.29 -0.83
N SER A 4 1.05 11.07 -0.90
CA SER A 4 -0.28 10.76 -0.36
C SER A 4 -0.94 9.48 -0.91
N VAL A 5 -0.75 9.11 -2.19
CA VAL A 5 -1.40 7.90 -2.75
C VAL A 5 -0.72 6.64 -2.22
N LEU A 6 0.61 6.61 -2.23
CA LEU A 6 1.37 5.48 -1.70
C LEU A 6 1.23 5.39 -0.17
N SER A 7 1.22 6.54 0.53
CA SER A 7 0.92 6.59 1.97
C SER A 7 -0.46 6.04 2.28
N LEU A 8 -1.48 6.44 1.50
CA LEU A 8 -2.83 5.90 1.65
C LEU A 8 -2.88 4.41 1.37
N TRP A 9 -2.22 3.95 0.31
CA TRP A 9 -2.12 2.54 -0.04
C TRP A 9 -1.51 1.70 1.09
N LEU A 10 -0.36 2.11 1.62
CA LEU A 10 0.29 1.40 2.73
C LEU A 10 -0.57 1.38 3.99
N ARG A 11 -1.26 2.48 4.31
CA ARG A 11 -2.19 2.52 5.45
C ARG A 11 -3.29 1.48 5.28
N LEU A 12 -3.95 1.45 4.13
CA LEU A 12 -5.04 0.52 3.84
C LEU A 12 -4.56 -0.93 3.81
N LEU A 13 -3.37 -1.17 3.25
CA LEU A 13 -2.76 -2.50 3.21
C LEU A 13 -2.41 -3.00 4.62
N ALA A 14 -1.83 -2.15 5.47
CA ALA A 14 -1.52 -2.48 6.86
C ALA A 14 -2.78 -2.84 7.67
N LEU A 15 -3.91 -2.15 7.42
CA LEU A 15 -5.19 -2.48 8.04
C LEU A 15 -5.78 -3.82 7.57
N ASN A 16 -5.36 -4.29 6.39
CA ASN A 16 -5.80 -5.55 5.79
C ASN A 16 -4.88 -6.74 6.07
N LEU A 17 -3.73 -6.51 6.72
CA LEU A 17 -2.92 -7.58 7.27
C LEU A 17 -3.62 -8.20 8.47
N GLU A 18 -3.70 -9.53 8.50
CA GLU A 18 -4.30 -10.21 9.64
C GLU A 18 -3.55 -9.85 10.93
N GLY A 19 -4.32 -9.56 11.98
CA GLY A 19 -3.80 -9.13 13.26
C GLY A 19 -3.06 -10.26 13.95
N GLU A 20 -1.78 -10.41 13.66
CA GLU A 20 -0.90 -11.23 14.46
C GLU A 20 -0.74 -10.58 15.84
N ARG A 21 -0.86 -11.41 16.88
CA ARG A 21 -0.88 -10.96 18.28
C ARG A 21 0.52 -10.86 18.87
N ASP A 22 1.45 -11.61 18.32
CA ASP A 22 2.85 -11.51 18.71
C ASP A 22 3.50 -10.27 18.05
N PRO A 23 3.91 -9.25 18.83
CA PRO A 23 4.59 -8.07 18.28
C PRO A 23 5.95 -8.39 17.67
N ALA A 24 6.56 -9.55 18.00
CA ALA A 24 7.81 -9.99 17.38
C ALA A 24 7.59 -10.69 16.03
N HIS A 25 6.35 -10.98 15.65
CA HIS A 25 6.07 -11.67 14.40
C HIS A 25 6.40 -10.77 13.19
N PRO A 26 7.02 -11.31 12.11
CA PRO A 26 7.39 -10.52 10.94
C PRO A 26 6.27 -9.67 10.35
N LEU A 27 5.04 -10.21 10.29
CA LEU A 27 3.86 -9.47 9.80
C LEU A 27 3.44 -8.31 10.71
N ALA A 28 3.59 -8.44 12.04
CA ALA A 28 3.28 -7.36 12.97
C ALA A 28 4.30 -6.23 12.82
N VAL A 29 5.59 -6.57 12.73
CA VAL A 29 6.68 -5.61 12.46
C VAL A 29 6.47 -4.89 11.12
N LEU A 30 6.15 -5.63 10.07
CA LEU A 30 5.89 -5.08 8.74
C LEU A 30 4.67 -4.14 8.72
N ARG A 31 3.57 -4.55 9.36
CA ARG A 31 2.37 -3.73 9.51
C ARG A 31 2.68 -2.41 10.21
N ASP A 32 3.38 -2.48 11.35
CA ASP A 32 3.66 -1.30 12.16
C ASP A 32 4.61 -0.33 11.43
N GLU A 33 5.57 -0.87 10.67
CA GLU A 33 6.43 -0.08 9.78
C GLU A 33 5.63 0.64 8.69
N TRP A 34 4.72 -0.05 8.00
CA TRP A 34 3.86 0.58 6.98
C TRP A 34 2.93 1.63 7.58
N LEU A 35 2.37 1.39 8.78
CA LEU A 35 1.58 2.40 9.49
C LEU A 35 2.43 3.63 9.81
N TRP A 36 3.67 3.44 10.29
CA TRP A 36 4.59 4.53 10.57
C TRP A 36 4.94 5.31 9.29
N GLN A 37 5.34 4.64 8.21
CA GLN A 37 5.68 5.29 6.94
C GLN A 37 4.47 6.02 6.32
N SER A 38 3.25 5.50 6.50
CA SER A 38 2.03 6.17 6.04
C SER A 38 1.70 7.46 6.80
N GLU A 39 2.20 7.63 8.03
CA GLU A 39 1.94 8.82 8.86
C GLU A 39 2.92 9.95 8.60
N VAL A 40 4.16 9.63 8.25
CA VAL A 40 5.24 10.62 8.15
C VAL A 40 5.20 11.38 6.82
N ALA A 41 4.29 11.01 5.89
CA ALA A 41 4.26 11.54 4.53
C ALA A 41 5.69 11.60 3.99
N SER A 42 6.34 10.43 3.95
CA SER A 42 7.79 10.31 3.79
C SER A 42 8.28 11.11 2.58
N VAL A 43 8.80 12.31 2.84
CA VAL A 43 9.35 13.19 1.82
C VAL A 43 10.61 12.52 1.27
N GLY A 44 10.46 11.81 0.16
CA GLY A 44 11.58 11.36 -0.69
C GLY A 44 11.95 9.87 -0.64
N PHE A 45 11.46 9.06 0.31
CA PHE A 45 11.70 7.60 0.29
C PHE A 45 10.71 6.83 1.18
N MET A 46 10.11 5.79 0.63
CA MET A 46 9.22 4.87 1.34
C MET A 46 9.70 3.44 1.08
N ASP A 47 10.10 2.74 2.15
CA ASP A 47 10.61 1.37 2.06
C ASP A 47 9.51 0.37 2.42
N ALA A 48 8.86 -0.16 1.40
CA ALA A 48 7.82 -1.17 1.58
C ALA A 48 8.38 -2.56 2.02
N ARG A 49 9.71 -2.73 2.15
CA ARG A 49 10.40 -3.97 2.54
C ARG A 49 9.97 -5.18 1.71
N LEU A 50 9.72 -4.95 0.42
CA LEU A 50 9.21 -5.97 -0.50
C LEU A 50 10.21 -7.11 -0.73
N ASP A 51 11.50 -6.83 -0.58
CA ASP A 51 12.58 -7.81 -0.58
C ASP A 51 12.42 -8.81 0.56
N GLN A 52 12.16 -8.33 1.78
CA GLN A 52 11.90 -9.18 2.93
C GLN A 52 10.61 -9.98 2.75
N VAL A 53 9.54 -9.33 2.29
CA VAL A 53 8.27 -10.00 1.98
C VAL A 53 8.47 -11.11 0.96
N ALA A 54 9.23 -10.87 -0.10
CA ALA A 54 9.46 -11.85 -1.15
C ALA A 54 10.31 -13.04 -0.70
N SER A 55 11.21 -12.84 0.28
CA SER A 55 12.14 -13.87 0.77
C SER A 55 11.51 -14.94 1.68
N GLU A 56 10.41 -14.60 2.37
CA GLU A 56 9.74 -15.50 3.31
C GLU A 56 8.38 -15.97 2.75
N PRO A 57 8.21 -17.26 2.38
CA PRO A 57 6.99 -17.73 1.71
C PRO A 57 5.68 -17.49 2.49
N ALA A 58 5.72 -17.64 3.82
CA ALA A 58 4.54 -17.42 4.67
C ALA A 58 4.15 -15.93 4.73
N THR A 59 5.15 -15.06 4.88
CA THR A 59 5.00 -13.60 4.86
C THR A 59 4.49 -13.14 3.49
N LYS A 60 5.08 -13.64 2.40
CA LYS A 60 4.65 -13.40 1.02
C LYS A 60 3.17 -13.76 0.80
N ALA A 61 2.76 -14.97 1.17
CA ALA A 61 1.39 -15.43 0.97
C ALA A 61 0.38 -14.55 1.73
N SER A 62 0.72 -14.16 2.96
CA SER A 62 -0.13 -13.31 3.79
C SER A 62 -0.27 -11.89 3.23
N VAL A 63 0.83 -11.31 2.74
CA VAL A 63 0.81 -9.99 2.09
C VAL A 63 0.05 -10.03 0.77
N VAL A 64 0.26 -11.06 -0.07
CA VAL A 64 -0.50 -11.22 -1.32
C VAL A 64 -2.00 -11.33 -1.03
N ALA A 65 -2.40 -12.16 -0.06
CA ALA A 65 -3.79 -12.28 0.32
C ALA A 65 -4.38 -10.95 0.84
N ALA A 66 -3.61 -10.17 1.60
CA ALA A 66 -4.03 -8.84 2.06
C ALA A 66 -4.21 -7.86 0.88
N ILE A 67 -3.31 -7.86 -0.10
CA ILE A 67 -3.43 -7.04 -1.31
C ILE A 67 -4.67 -7.45 -2.12
N GLU A 68 -4.89 -8.75 -2.34
CA GLU A 68 -6.03 -9.26 -3.10
C GLU A 68 -7.37 -8.89 -2.43
N ARG A 69 -7.47 -9.01 -1.10
CA ARG A 69 -8.64 -8.56 -0.34
C ARG A 69 -8.90 -7.07 -0.52
N LEU A 70 -7.86 -6.24 -0.37
CA LEU A 70 -7.97 -4.80 -0.54
C LEU A 70 -8.43 -4.43 -1.97
N LEU A 71 -7.89 -5.09 -2.99
CA LEU A 71 -8.29 -4.87 -4.38
C LEU A 71 -9.76 -5.25 -4.63
N ASP A 72 -10.24 -6.34 -4.07
CA ASP A 72 -11.64 -6.77 -4.14
C ASP A 72 -12.56 -5.77 -3.43
N GLU A 73 -12.18 -5.28 -2.24
CA GLU A 73 -12.91 -4.23 -1.53
C GLU A 73 -12.98 -2.92 -2.34
N LEU A 74 -11.86 -2.44 -2.85
CA LEU A 74 -11.79 -1.22 -3.67
C LEU A 74 -12.64 -1.34 -4.94
N SER A 75 -12.66 -2.51 -5.56
CA SER A 75 -13.45 -2.77 -6.77
C SER A 75 -14.96 -2.74 -6.50
N ARG A 76 -15.40 -3.11 -5.29
CA ARG A 76 -16.82 -3.08 -4.88
C ARG A 76 -17.35 -1.68 -4.62
N HIS A 77 -16.49 -0.73 -4.25
CA HIS A 77 -16.89 0.63 -3.88
C HIS A 77 -17.15 1.58 -5.07
N HIS A 78 -17.56 1.06 -6.23
CA HIS A 78 -17.90 1.84 -7.43
C HIS A 78 -16.81 2.85 -7.87
N GLY A 79 -15.54 2.60 -7.51
CA GLY A 79 -14.41 3.41 -7.95
C GLY A 79 -14.13 4.66 -7.12
N LYS A 80 -14.83 4.94 -6.02
CA LYS A 80 -14.56 6.12 -5.17
C LYS A 80 -14.54 5.83 -3.67
N LEU A 81 -13.59 6.43 -2.98
CA LEU A 81 -13.49 6.45 -1.53
C LEU A 81 -13.90 7.82 -1.01
N ALA A 82 -14.87 7.86 -0.09
CA ALA A 82 -15.37 9.10 0.45
C ALA A 82 -14.29 9.85 1.24
N GLY A 83 -14.02 11.10 0.87
CA GLY A 83 -13.01 11.94 1.53
C GLY A 83 -13.18 12.03 3.05
N PRO A 84 -14.41 12.23 3.59
CA PRO A 84 -14.65 12.21 5.03
C PRO A 84 -14.24 10.91 5.72
N THR A 85 -14.43 9.75 5.08
CA THR A 85 -14.00 8.44 5.60
C THR A 85 -12.48 8.36 5.63
N LEU A 86 -11.80 8.84 4.58
CA LEU A 86 -10.34 8.87 4.54
C LEU A 86 -9.74 9.78 5.62
N ASN A 87 -10.41 10.88 5.96
CA ASN A 87 -9.98 11.75 7.06
C ASN A 87 -10.04 11.05 8.43
N LEU A 88 -10.87 10.02 8.60
CA LEU A 88 -10.89 9.21 9.84
C LEU A 88 -9.62 8.36 10.03
N LEU A 89 -8.84 8.14 8.97
CA LEU A 89 -7.61 7.36 9.04
C LEU A 89 -6.47 8.12 9.74
N GLY A 90 -6.63 9.43 9.96
CA GLY A 90 -5.76 10.23 10.82
C GLY A 90 -4.44 10.69 10.19
N PHE A 91 -4.38 10.86 8.87
CA PHE A 91 -3.18 11.39 8.20
C PHE A 91 -2.80 12.77 8.75
N ARG A 92 -1.53 12.95 9.15
CA ARG A 92 -1.06 14.24 9.65
C ARG A 92 -0.78 15.19 8.49
N GLY A 93 -1.32 16.40 8.57
CA GLY A 93 -1.07 17.45 7.57
C GLY A 93 -1.77 17.23 6.22
N VAL A 94 -2.59 16.18 6.08
CA VAL A 94 -3.38 15.90 4.88
C VAL A 94 -4.86 15.89 5.25
N SER A 95 -5.65 16.67 4.52
CA SER A 95 -7.11 16.65 4.61
C SER A 95 -7.66 16.40 3.22
N TRP A 96 -8.41 15.31 3.06
CA TRP A 96 -9.10 14.97 1.83
C TRP A 96 -10.31 15.88 1.68
N THR A 97 -10.26 16.81 0.72
CA THR A 97 -11.32 17.81 0.47
C THR A 97 -12.41 17.30 -0.47
N GLY A 98 -12.22 16.14 -1.08
CA GLY A 98 -13.18 15.47 -1.95
C GLY A 98 -12.96 13.96 -1.94
N ASP A 99 -13.79 13.27 -2.72
CA ASP A 99 -13.68 11.82 -2.88
C ASP A 99 -12.41 11.45 -3.66
N PHE A 100 -11.81 10.33 -3.28
CA PHE A 100 -10.61 9.79 -3.90
C PHE A 100 -10.96 8.69 -4.91
N GLU A 101 -10.35 8.72 -6.09
CA GLU A 101 -10.59 7.71 -7.12
C GLU A 101 -9.86 6.40 -6.76
N ALA A 102 -10.61 5.33 -6.51
CA ALA A 102 -10.04 4.03 -6.13
C ALA A 102 -9.17 3.41 -7.23
N LYS A 103 -9.31 3.86 -8.49
CA LYS A 103 -8.51 3.37 -9.63
C LYS A 103 -7.00 3.51 -9.36
N ASP A 104 -6.57 4.61 -8.74
CA ASP A 104 -5.15 4.88 -8.52
C ASP A 104 -4.58 3.92 -7.48
N LEU A 105 -5.38 3.57 -6.45
CA LEU A 105 -5.03 2.54 -5.47
C LEU A 105 -5.00 1.15 -6.11
N ILE A 106 -5.96 0.84 -6.98
CA ILE A 106 -5.99 -0.44 -7.71
C ILE A 106 -4.75 -0.60 -8.60
N GLU A 107 -4.31 0.46 -9.28
CA GLU A 107 -3.07 0.45 -10.07
C GLU A 107 -1.85 0.17 -9.19
N VAL A 108 -1.74 0.82 -8.02
CA VAL A 108 -0.66 0.57 -7.07
C VAL A 108 -0.68 -0.88 -6.56
N GLY A 109 -1.83 -1.42 -6.21
CA GLY A 109 -1.93 -2.81 -5.73
C GLY A 109 -1.52 -3.85 -6.76
N ASN A 110 -1.91 -3.65 -8.02
CA ASN A 110 -1.46 -4.50 -9.12
C ASN A 110 0.06 -4.41 -9.33
N ALA A 111 0.65 -3.22 -9.20
CA ALA A 111 2.10 -3.04 -9.27
C ALA A 111 2.82 -3.78 -8.12
N PHE A 112 2.30 -3.72 -6.89
CA PHE A 112 2.83 -4.48 -5.74
C PHE A 112 2.79 -5.99 -5.99
N LEU A 113 1.67 -6.53 -6.48
CA LEU A 113 1.58 -7.96 -6.83
C LEU A 113 2.60 -8.36 -7.89
N ALA A 114 2.79 -7.52 -8.90
CA ALA A 114 3.75 -7.78 -9.97
C ALA A 114 5.21 -7.69 -9.47
N LEU A 115 5.54 -6.77 -8.56
CA LEU A 115 6.83 -6.68 -7.87
C LEU A 115 7.10 -7.93 -7.01
N ILE A 116 6.15 -8.33 -6.16
CA ILE A 116 6.27 -9.51 -5.29
C ILE A 116 6.40 -10.81 -6.11
N ALA A 117 5.76 -10.85 -7.28
CA ALA A 117 5.85 -11.97 -8.21
C ALA A 117 7.17 -11.98 -9.03
N GLY A 118 8.01 -10.94 -8.92
CA GLY A 118 9.21 -10.79 -9.75
C GLY A 118 8.89 -10.61 -11.23
N LYS A 119 7.71 -10.06 -11.56
CA LYS A 119 7.27 -9.81 -12.95
C LYS A 119 7.67 -8.43 -13.45
N ILE A 120 8.11 -7.55 -12.54
CA ILE A 120 8.61 -6.22 -12.84
C ILE A 120 10.12 -6.25 -12.66
N ASP A 121 10.85 -6.32 -13.77
CA ASP A 121 12.32 -6.19 -13.83
C ASP A 121 12.72 -4.71 -14.00
N SER A 122 12.02 -3.81 -13.32
CA SER A 122 12.34 -2.38 -13.35
C SER A 122 13.60 -2.12 -12.52
N GLU A 123 14.77 -2.20 -13.16
CA GLU A 123 16.03 -1.74 -12.58
C GLU A 123 16.00 -0.22 -12.40
N ALA A 124 16.90 0.33 -11.57
CA ALA A 124 17.03 1.78 -11.33
C ALA A 124 17.29 2.61 -12.61
N ASN A 125 17.62 1.97 -13.73
CA ASN A 125 17.80 2.57 -15.06
C ASN A 125 16.58 2.44 -15.98
N SER A 126 15.50 1.79 -15.55
CA SER A 126 14.29 1.65 -16.35
C SER A 126 13.49 2.96 -16.33
N THR A 127 13.19 3.48 -17.52
CA THR A 127 12.39 4.71 -17.72
C THR A 127 10.91 4.40 -17.93
N GLU A 128 10.50 3.16 -17.61
CA GLU A 128 9.11 2.76 -17.72
C GLU A 128 8.28 3.53 -16.70
N PHE A 129 7.29 4.24 -17.21
CA PHE A 129 6.45 5.14 -16.45
C PHE A 129 5.66 4.34 -15.42
N MET A 130 5.82 4.65 -14.13
CA MET A 130 5.04 4.00 -13.08
C MET A 130 3.53 4.29 -13.30
N PRO A 131 2.65 3.28 -13.16
CA PRO A 131 1.21 3.51 -13.11
C PRO A 131 0.87 4.59 -12.08
N GLY A 132 -0.01 5.53 -12.43
CA GLY A 132 -0.34 6.72 -11.62
C GLY A 132 0.44 8.01 -11.92
N CYS A 133 1.56 7.99 -12.67
CA CYS A 133 2.43 9.17 -12.84
C CYS A 133 1.93 10.27 -13.83
N ARG A 134 0.67 10.27 -14.26
CA ARG A 134 0.15 11.21 -15.27
C ARG A 134 -0.45 12.50 -14.69
#